data_AF-A0A8H4X6G2-F1
#
_entry.id   AF-A0A8H4X6G2-F1
#
_cell.length_a   1.000
_cell.length_b   1.000
_cell.length_c   1.000
_cell.angle_alpha   90.00
_cell.angle_beta   90.00
_cell.angle_gamma   90.00
#
_symmetry.space_group_name_H-M   'P 1'
#
loop_
_entity.id
_entity.type
_entity.pdbx_description
1 polymer ?
#
loop_
_entity_poly.entity_id
_entity_poly.type
_entity_poly.pdbx_seq_one_letter_code
_entity_poly.pdbx_strand_id
1 'polypeptide(L)'
;PVGTGFSFGNANIFTTHKATEYLYEFLQNFYKIFPQYHTNAFGIWASDYGSAFATSLAVQILLENAGVGYSKSPSQVYMNLTSLGLESPNIDPELQLKTVPIYLGNNKWLEVHKPDKAKKLWNDFEKIFGHNLENCAEGKKQKCGQVMIRYRKYLQSITSPENLRTKFDLWDIRNARYESDQARNARMKATPAAKWLNKPRTQTHLGVTGGKLNRPHANFEPWNTAVAAGFWQQQEIQSKVRTLIVGGDADVIANYFGLRSVAEDVVYVDSGDFQRTGFNPLVWNASAFGLDYKNDPMKEAGEYKQFGDLAFVKVKEAGHVIGESKPEVLVNLFWRHVKGLHLDVALLPKKKGKEDDVE
;
A
#
# COMPACT_ATOMS: atom_id res chain seq x y z
N PRO A 1 -9.79 9.00 -7.95
CA PRO A 1 -10.03 10.38 -8.43
C PRO A 1 -11.28 10.43 -9.33
N VAL A 2 -11.67 11.62 -9.82
CA VAL A 2 -12.71 11.74 -10.86
C VAL A 2 -12.37 10.82 -12.04
N GLY A 3 -13.33 10.01 -12.46
CA GLY A 3 -13.14 8.97 -13.47
C GLY A 3 -12.92 7.57 -12.93
N THR A 4 -12.73 7.39 -11.62
CA THR A 4 -12.64 6.08 -10.96
C THR A 4 -14.03 5.59 -10.56
N GLY A 5 -14.47 4.46 -11.13
CA GLY A 5 -15.76 3.83 -10.79
C GLY A 5 -16.96 4.76 -10.96
N PHE A 6 -17.69 4.98 -9.87
CA PHE A 6 -18.88 5.87 -9.86
C PHE A 6 -18.54 7.34 -9.65
N SER A 7 -17.30 7.70 -9.33
CA SER A 7 -16.88 9.11 -9.22
C SER A 7 -16.79 9.74 -10.61
N PHE A 8 -17.59 10.77 -10.87
CA PHE A 8 -17.63 11.48 -12.15
C PHE A 8 -17.58 13.00 -11.95
N GLY A 9 -17.25 13.71 -13.02
CA GLY A 9 -17.04 15.15 -13.02
C GLY A 9 -16.24 15.56 -14.25
N ASN A 10 -15.98 16.86 -14.39
CA ASN A 10 -15.16 17.46 -15.46
C ASN A 10 -13.72 17.77 -15.00
N ALA A 11 -13.36 17.46 -13.76
CA ALA A 11 -12.02 17.68 -13.23
C ALA A 11 -11.01 16.75 -13.91
N ASN A 12 -9.96 17.34 -14.46
CA ASN A 12 -8.82 16.64 -15.03
C ASN A 12 -7.77 16.42 -13.94
N ILE A 13 -7.62 15.18 -13.47
CA ILE A 13 -6.73 14.83 -12.36
C ILE A 13 -5.69 13.83 -12.85
N PHE A 14 -4.44 14.31 -13.04
CA PHE A 14 -3.32 13.52 -13.55
C PHE A 14 -2.14 13.38 -12.56
N THR A 15 -2.17 14.13 -11.47
CA THR A 15 -1.09 14.17 -10.46
C THR A 15 -1.63 13.85 -9.08
N THR A 16 -0.80 13.25 -8.23
CA THR A 16 -1.15 12.91 -6.84
C THR A 16 -1.55 14.15 -6.06
N HIS A 17 -0.80 15.24 -6.22
CA HIS A 17 -1.13 16.50 -5.56
C HIS A 17 -2.56 16.98 -5.90
N LYS A 18 -2.95 16.97 -7.18
CA LYS A 18 -4.30 17.40 -7.58
C LYS A 18 -5.37 16.43 -7.08
N ALA A 19 -5.07 15.13 -7.04
CA ALA A 19 -5.98 14.14 -6.47
C ALA A 19 -6.18 14.38 -4.96
N THR A 20 -5.12 14.70 -4.25
CA THR A 20 -5.12 15.02 -2.81
C THR A 20 -5.96 16.25 -2.50
N GLU A 21 -5.87 17.32 -3.29
CA GLU A 21 -6.72 18.50 -3.09
C GLU A 21 -8.22 18.14 -3.09
N TYR A 22 -8.64 17.34 -4.08
CA TYR A 22 -10.03 16.91 -4.22
C TYR A 22 -10.45 15.94 -3.11
N LEU A 23 -9.55 15.04 -2.69
CA LEU A 23 -9.83 14.13 -1.57
C LEU A 23 -9.98 14.90 -0.26
N TYR A 24 -9.13 15.90 -0.01
CA TYR A 24 -9.21 16.75 1.15
C TYR A 24 -10.51 17.56 1.16
N GLU A 25 -10.86 18.21 0.04
CA GLU A 25 -12.12 18.96 -0.09
C GLU A 25 -13.34 18.05 0.09
N PHE A 26 -13.30 16.83 -0.46
CA PHE A 26 -14.34 15.82 -0.24
C PHE A 26 -14.52 15.52 1.25
N LEU A 27 -13.43 15.31 2.00
CA LEU A 27 -13.49 15.03 3.44
C LEU A 27 -14.02 16.23 4.24
N GLN A 28 -13.61 17.46 3.89
CA GLN A 28 -14.15 18.68 4.50
C GLN A 28 -15.67 18.76 4.32
N ASN A 29 -16.17 18.46 3.12
CA ASN A 29 -17.61 18.43 2.86
C ASN A 29 -18.31 17.24 3.53
N PHE A 30 -17.66 16.08 3.60
CA PHE A 30 -18.16 14.91 4.33
C PHE A 30 -18.43 15.25 5.79
N TYR A 31 -17.49 15.90 6.48
CA TYR A 31 -17.68 16.27 7.89
C TYR A 31 -18.69 17.40 8.10
N LYS A 32 -18.94 18.27 7.11
CA LYS A 32 -20.04 19.25 7.18
C LYS A 32 -21.41 18.57 7.09
N ILE A 33 -21.53 17.51 6.30
CA ILE A 33 -22.77 16.73 6.16
C ILE A 33 -22.95 15.74 7.32
N PHE A 34 -21.85 15.17 7.80
CA PHE A 34 -21.82 14.18 8.88
C PHE A 34 -20.96 14.66 10.07
N PRO A 35 -21.37 15.75 10.75
CA PRO A 35 -20.59 16.35 11.82
C PRO A 35 -20.38 15.40 13.00
N GLN A 36 -21.25 14.41 13.22
CA GLN A 36 -21.08 13.43 14.30
C GLN A 36 -19.79 12.60 14.22
N TYR A 37 -19.10 12.58 13.07
CA TYR A 37 -17.86 11.83 12.92
C TYR A 37 -16.59 12.66 13.12
N HIS A 38 -16.67 14.00 13.18
CA HIS A 38 -15.46 14.84 13.21
C HIS A 38 -14.68 14.75 14.53
N THR A 39 -15.33 14.32 15.61
CA THR A 39 -14.71 14.11 16.94
C THR A 39 -13.94 12.79 17.04
N ASN A 40 -14.12 11.88 16.07
CA ASN A 40 -13.45 10.58 16.10
C ASN A 40 -11.98 10.71 15.72
N ALA A 41 -11.17 9.77 16.20
CA ALA A 41 -9.86 9.53 15.62
C ALA A 41 -10.01 9.17 14.13
N PHE A 42 -9.25 9.84 13.28
CA PHE A 42 -9.21 9.60 11.85
C PHE A 42 -7.98 8.76 11.49
N GLY A 43 -8.15 7.82 10.58
CA GLY A 43 -7.10 6.94 10.08
C GLY A 43 -7.28 6.69 8.59
N ILE A 44 -6.18 6.54 7.87
CA ILE A 44 -6.18 6.25 6.45
C ILE A 44 -5.58 4.87 6.24
N TRP A 45 -6.29 3.98 5.54
CA TRP A 45 -5.76 2.70 5.09
C TRP A 45 -5.83 2.63 3.58
N ALA A 46 -4.73 2.28 2.92
CA ALA A 46 -4.68 2.18 1.47
C ALA A 46 -3.68 1.12 1.00
N SER A 47 -3.81 0.72 -0.26
CA SER A 47 -2.97 -0.29 -0.88
C SER A 47 -2.40 0.18 -2.22
N ASP A 48 -1.24 -0.36 -2.60
CA ASP A 48 -0.56 -0.14 -3.87
C ASP A 48 -0.42 1.37 -4.17
N TYR A 49 -0.90 1.83 -5.32
CA TYR A 49 -0.86 3.24 -5.70
C TYR A 49 -1.79 4.11 -4.85
N GLY A 50 -2.81 3.52 -4.24
CA GLY A 50 -3.66 4.17 -3.25
C GLY A 50 -2.85 4.69 -2.05
N SER A 51 -1.72 4.05 -1.74
CA SER A 51 -0.82 4.49 -0.68
C SER A 51 -0.16 5.83 -0.99
N ALA A 52 0.13 6.15 -2.26
CA ALA A 52 0.59 7.48 -2.62
C ALA A 52 -0.48 8.55 -2.36
N PHE A 53 -1.76 8.24 -2.62
CA PHE A 53 -2.87 9.14 -2.25
C PHE A 53 -3.01 9.27 -0.75
N ALA A 54 -2.93 8.17 -0.01
CA ALA A 54 -3.06 8.15 1.44
C ALA A 54 -1.96 8.97 2.12
N THR A 55 -0.71 8.75 1.73
CA THR A 55 0.45 9.49 2.27
C THR A 55 0.38 10.96 1.91
N SER A 56 -0.01 11.30 0.67
CA SER A 56 -0.17 12.71 0.27
C SER A 56 -1.32 13.39 1.01
N LEU A 57 -2.44 12.69 1.21
CA LEU A 57 -3.56 13.19 2.01
C LEU A 57 -3.15 13.36 3.47
N ALA A 58 -2.39 12.44 4.04
CA ALA A 58 -1.88 12.56 5.40
C ALA A 58 -1.04 13.85 5.56
N VAL A 59 -0.10 14.11 4.64
CA VAL A 59 0.66 15.38 4.59
C VAL A 59 -0.28 16.58 4.57
N GLN A 60 -1.27 16.55 3.67
CA GLN A 60 -2.21 17.65 3.54
C GLN A 60 -2.95 17.90 4.86
N ILE A 61 -3.47 16.86 5.49
CA ILE A 61 -4.19 16.99 6.76
C ILE A 61 -3.31 17.60 7.85
N LEU A 62 -2.04 17.17 7.95
CA LEU A 62 -1.10 17.69 8.95
C LEU A 62 -0.82 19.18 8.74
N LEU A 63 -0.48 19.59 7.51
CA LEU A 63 -0.24 21.00 7.17
C LEU A 63 -1.47 21.87 7.45
N GLU A 64 -2.64 21.36 7.10
CA GLU A 64 -3.92 22.05 7.27
C GLU A 64 -4.32 22.20 8.74
N ASN A 65 -4.12 21.16 9.55
CA ASN A 65 -4.36 21.20 10.98
C ASN A 65 -3.44 22.20 11.70
N ALA A 66 -2.24 22.45 11.18
CA ALA A 66 -1.31 23.43 11.73
C ALA A 66 -1.44 24.83 11.14
N GLY A 67 -2.41 25.05 10.23
CA GLY A 67 -2.65 26.36 9.63
C GLY A 67 -1.59 26.82 8.63
N VAL A 68 -0.76 25.90 8.11
CA VAL A 68 0.25 26.17 7.07
C VAL A 68 -0.10 25.53 5.72
N GLY A 69 -1.27 24.90 5.62
CA GLY A 69 -1.81 24.31 4.40
C GLY A 69 -2.22 25.35 3.36
N TYR A 70 -2.69 24.87 2.20
CA TYR A 70 -3.11 25.76 1.10
C TYR A 70 -4.55 26.24 1.24
N SER A 71 -5.36 25.55 2.05
CA SER A 71 -6.77 25.87 2.22
C SER A 71 -6.95 27.24 2.83
N LYS A 72 -7.81 28.04 2.21
CA LYS A 72 -8.12 29.41 2.63
C LYS A 72 -9.43 29.50 3.42
N SER A 73 -10.00 28.36 3.84
CA SER A 73 -11.31 28.34 4.50
C SER A 73 -11.19 28.65 5.99
N PRO A 74 -11.79 29.74 6.49
CA PRO A 74 -11.85 30.03 7.93
C PRO A 74 -12.76 29.06 8.72
N SER A 75 -13.48 28.17 8.03
CA SER A 75 -14.37 27.15 8.62
C SER A 75 -13.86 25.72 8.38
N GLN A 76 -12.54 25.56 8.35
CA GLN A 76 -11.91 24.27 8.15
C GLN A 76 -12.18 23.31 9.31
N VAL A 77 -12.61 22.10 8.98
CA VAL A 77 -12.79 21.02 9.95
C VAL A 77 -11.43 20.42 10.27
N TYR A 78 -11.05 20.51 11.55
CA TYR A 78 -9.89 19.80 12.09
C TYR A 78 -10.10 18.28 11.99
N MET A 79 -9.12 17.56 11.47
CA MET A 79 -9.17 16.09 11.37
C MET A 79 -8.09 15.47 12.24
N ASN A 80 -8.49 14.77 13.31
CA ASN A 80 -7.55 14.12 14.22
C ASN A 80 -6.90 12.88 13.59
N LEU A 81 -5.91 13.08 12.71
CA LEU A 81 -5.19 12.00 12.03
C LEU A 81 -4.27 11.27 13.01
N THR A 82 -4.57 10.00 13.26
CA THR A 82 -3.86 9.17 14.26
C THR A 82 -3.16 7.95 13.66
N SER A 83 -3.54 7.52 12.46
CA SER A 83 -3.02 6.30 11.85
C SER A 83 -2.94 6.33 10.32
N LEU A 84 -1.89 5.72 9.77
CA LEU A 84 -1.64 5.51 8.35
C LEU A 84 -1.24 4.04 8.11
N GLY A 85 -2.15 3.24 7.57
CA GLY A 85 -1.90 1.85 7.19
C GLY A 85 -1.71 1.70 5.69
N LEU A 86 -0.60 1.08 5.30
CA LEU A 86 -0.14 0.98 3.92
C LEU A 86 0.10 -0.50 3.56
N GLU A 87 -0.78 -1.08 2.76
CA GLU A 87 -0.68 -2.46 2.25
C GLU A 87 -0.01 -2.50 0.87
N SER A 88 1.12 -3.18 0.78
CA SER A 88 1.92 -3.31 -0.43
C SER A 88 2.12 -1.96 -1.15
N PRO A 89 2.52 -0.88 -0.42
CA PRO A 89 2.45 0.48 -0.95
C PRO A 89 3.42 0.70 -2.10
N ASN A 90 3.02 1.52 -3.07
CA ASN A 90 3.90 2.07 -4.09
C ASN A 90 4.07 3.58 -3.84
N ILE A 91 5.09 3.93 -3.05
CA ILE A 91 5.32 5.30 -2.55
C ILE A 91 6.74 5.81 -2.83
N ASP A 92 7.67 4.92 -3.14
CA ASP A 92 8.99 5.27 -3.68
C ASP A 92 9.34 4.32 -4.84
N PRO A 93 8.80 4.56 -6.04
CA PRO A 93 9.00 3.67 -7.16
C PRO A 93 10.47 3.49 -7.54
N GLU A 94 11.31 4.49 -7.39
CA GLU A 94 12.73 4.37 -7.73
C GLU A 94 13.43 3.35 -6.83
N LEU A 95 13.34 3.57 -5.52
CA LEU A 95 13.94 2.71 -4.51
C LEU A 95 13.35 1.29 -4.63
N GLN A 96 12.02 1.18 -4.71
CA GLN A 96 11.33 -0.10 -4.76
C GLN A 96 11.68 -0.89 -6.03
N LEU A 97 11.71 -0.26 -7.21
CA LEU A 97 12.06 -0.95 -8.47
C LEU A 97 13.51 -1.44 -8.48
N LYS A 98 14.45 -0.69 -7.88
CA LYS A 98 15.85 -1.09 -7.71
C LYS A 98 16.03 -2.35 -6.86
N THR A 99 15.08 -2.68 -5.97
CA THR A 99 15.16 -3.89 -5.13
C THR A 99 14.66 -5.18 -5.80
N VAL A 100 13.89 -5.09 -6.90
CA VAL A 100 13.27 -6.27 -7.53
C VAL A 100 14.29 -7.34 -7.96
N PRO A 101 15.47 -7.01 -8.55
CA PRO A 101 16.50 -8.01 -8.85
C PRO A 101 17.02 -8.75 -7.61
N ILE A 102 17.14 -8.05 -6.48
CA ILE A 102 17.56 -8.64 -5.19
C ILE A 102 16.48 -9.59 -4.68
N TYR A 103 15.22 -9.17 -4.73
CA TYR A 103 14.09 -10.01 -4.37
C TYR A 103 14.07 -11.29 -5.19
N LEU A 104 14.11 -11.17 -6.52
CA LEU A 104 14.08 -12.29 -7.45
C LEU A 104 15.27 -13.25 -7.23
N GLY A 105 16.48 -12.71 -7.06
CA GLY A 105 17.68 -13.52 -6.84
C GLY A 105 17.70 -14.30 -5.52
N ASN A 106 16.94 -13.86 -4.51
CA ASN A 106 16.80 -14.51 -3.20
C ASN A 106 15.46 -15.23 -3.01
N ASN A 107 14.63 -15.29 -4.05
CA ASN A 107 13.28 -15.81 -3.95
C ASN A 107 13.24 -17.35 -3.91
N LYS A 108 12.38 -17.93 -3.07
CA LYS A 108 12.25 -19.39 -2.91
C LYS A 108 11.25 -20.05 -3.87
N TRP A 109 10.34 -19.31 -4.49
CA TRP A 109 9.27 -19.87 -5.34
C TRP A 109 9.65 -19.92 -6.82
N LEU A 110 10.58 -19.07 -7.25
CA LEU A 110 11.01 -19.01 -8.64
C LEU A 110 12.53 -19.05 -8.74
N GLU A 111 13.05 -20.09 -9.38
CA GLU A 111 14.46 -20.16 -9.71
C GLU A 111 14.78 -19.24 -10.89
N VAL A 112 15.34 -18.07 -10.60
CA VAL A 112 15.94 -17.16 -11.59
C VAL A 112 17.24 -17.81 -12.09
N HIS A 113 17.56 -17.83 -13.39
CA HIS A 113 18.72 -18.58 -13.91
C HIS A 113 20.08 -18.23 -13.23
N LYS A 114 20.86 -19.26 -12.82
CA LYS A 114 22.28 -19.34 -12.33
C LYS A 114 22.71 -18.79 -10.93
N PRO A 115 23.11 -19.64 -9.94
CA PRO A 115 23.30 -19.43 -8.47
C PRO A 115 24.00 -18.19 -7.89
N ASP A 116 24.84 -17.45 -8.62
CA ASP A 116 25.57 -16.29 -8.08
C ASP A 116 24.73 -14.98 -8.11
N LYS A 117 23.41 -15.13 -7.84
CA LYS A 117 22.26 -14.45 -8.47
C LYS A 117 22.07 -12.99 -8.08
N ALA A 118 21.78 -12.69 -6.81
CA ALA A 118 21.14 -11.42 -6.45
C ALA A 118 22.03 -10.18 -6.65
N LYS A 119 23.26 -10.20 -6.13
CA LYS A 119 24.20 -9.06 -6.24
C LYS A 119 24.60 -8.79 -7.69
N LYS A 120 24.84 -9.85 -8.48
CA LYS A 120 25.16 -9.71 -9.90
C LYS A 120 23.97 -9.17 -10.68
N LEU A 121 22.77 -9.72 -10.48
CA LEU A 121 21.53 -9.22 -11.09
C LEU A 121 21.29 -7.75 -10.77
N TRP A 122 21.50 -7.35 -9.50
CA TRP A 122 21.39 -5.97 -9.09
C TRP A 122 22.43 -5.07 -9.77
N ASN A 123 23.71 -5.47 -9.82
CA ASN A 123 24.74 -4.70 -10.50
C ASN A 123 24.46 -4.51 -12.01
N ASP A 124 23.97 -5.56 -12.68
CA ASP A 124 23.61 -5.51 -14.10
C ASP A 124 22.37 -4.64 -14.30
N PHE A 125 21.38 -4.76 -13.41
CA PHE A 125 20.20 -3.91 -13.41
C PHE A 125 20.55 -2.43 -13.23
N GLU A 126 21.39 -2.10 -12.25
CA GLU A 126 21.76 -0.73 -11.91
C GLU A 126 22.46 -0.03 -13.09
N LYS A 127 23.34 -0.76 -13.80
CA LYS A 127 23.98 -0.25 -15.02
C LYS A 127 23.00 0.06 -16.14
N ILE A 128 21.90 -0.70 -16.26
CA ILE A 128 20.92 -0.56 -17.35
C ILE A 128 19.86 0.49 -16.98
N PHE A 129 19.40 0.50 -15.74
CA PHE A 129 18.20 1.22 -15.31
C PHE A 129 18.47 2.32 -14.28
N GLY A 130 19.52 2.27 -13.46
CA GLY A 130 19.74 3.17 -12.31
C GLY A 130 19.52 4.65 -12.65
N HIS A 131 20.31 5.18 -13.58
CA HIS A 131 20.20 6.56 -14.05
C HIS A 131 18.82 6.90 -14.68
N ASN A 132 18.20 5.94 -15.37
CA ASN A 132 16.88 6.15 -15.97
C ASN A 132 15.78 6.18 -14.90
N LEU A 133 15.91 5.45 -13.80
CA LEU A 133 14.93 5.48 -12.71
C LEU A 133 15.08 6.77 -11.90
N GLU A 134 16.31 7.19 -11.59
CA GLU A 134 16.62 8.47 -10.92
C GLU A 134 16.04 9.66 -11.69
N ASN A 135 16.32 9.74 -12.99
CA ASN A 135 15.77 10.82 -13.82
C ASN A 135 14.23 10.82 -13.84
N CYS A 136 13.58 9.68 -13.59
CA CYS A 136 12.11 9.59 -13.58
C CYS A 136 11.57 10.08 -12.25
N ALA A 137 12.20 9.67 -11.15
CA ALA A 137 11.93 10.16 -9.81
C ALA A 137 12.10 11.68 -9.70
N GLU A 138 13.10 12.25 -10.37
CA GLU A 138 13.37 13.69 -10.37
C GLU A 138 12.49 14.48 -11.34
N GLY A 139 11.60 13.82 -12.09
CA GLY A 139 10.73 14.47 -13.08
C GLY A 139 11.48 15.10 -14.25
N LYS A 140 12.71 14.65 -14.56
CA LYS A 140 13.49 15.14 -15.71
C LYS A 140 12.83 14.73 -17.02
N LYS A 141 13.06 15.51 -18.09
CA LYS A 141 12.50 15.26 -19.44
C LYS A 141 13.04 13.97 -20.04
N GLN A 142 12.40 12.85 -19.74
CA GLN A 142 12.66 11.55 -20.36
C GLN A 142 11.38 10.73 -20.54
N LYS A 143 11.44 9.69 -21.37
CA LYS A 143 10.29 8.85 -21.69
C LYS A 143 10.13 7.74 -20.65
N CYS A 144 9.70 8.08 -19.42
CA CYS A 144 9.54 7.13 -18.32
C CYS A 144 8.65 5.92 -18.64
N GLY A 145 7.59 6.10 -19.45
CA GLY A 145 6.80 4.98 -19.93
C GLY A 145 7.61 3.95 -20.74
N GLN A 146 8.58 4.40 -21.54
CA GLN A 146 9.49 3.52 -22.29
C GLN A 146 10.50 2.83 -21.37
N VAL A 147 10.97 3.51 -20.33
CA VAL A 147 11.82 2.90 -19.28
C VAL A 147 11.07 1.74 -18.63
N MET A 148 9.80 1.93 -18.25
CA MET A 148 8.98 0.88 -17.64
C MET A 148 8.67 -0.29 -18.59
N ILE A 149 8.52 -0.05 -19.89
CA ILE A 149 8.39 -1.13 -20.89
C ILE A 149 9.67 -1.96 -20.96
N ARG A 150 10.84 -1.33 -21.00
CA ARG A 150 12.14 -2.03 -21.02
C ARG A 150 12.37 -2.78 -19.72
N TYR A 151 12.04 -2.16 -18.58
CA TYR A 151 12.10 -2.78 -17.25
C TYR A 151 11.29 -4.08 -17.20
N ARG A 152 10.02 -4.06 -17.64
CA ARG A 152 9.18 -5.26 -17.66
C ARG A 152 9.75 -6.37 -18.55
N LYS A 153 10.29 -6.02 -19.72
CA LYS A 153 10.96 -6.97 -20.63
C LYS A 153 12.21 -7.58 -19.99
N TYR A 154 13.00 -6.77 -19.28
CA TYR A 154 14.16 -7.24 -18.54
C TYR A 154 13.76 -8.23 -17.45
N LEU A 155 12.77 -7.89 -16.61
CA LEU A 155 12.27 -8.81 -15.59
C LEU A 155 11.84 -10.14 -16.20
N GLN A 156 11.03 -10.11 -17.26
CA GLN A 156 10.62 -11.32 -17.99
C GLN A 156 11.82 -12.15 -18.47
N SER A 157 12.89 -11.50 -18.95
CA SER A 157 14.09 -12.20 -19.46
C SER A 157 14.87 -12.94 -18.38
N ILE A 158 14.83 -12.47 -17.12
CA ILE A 158 15.55 -13.09 -16.01
C ILE A 158 14.68 -14.08 -15.23
N THR A 159 13.36 -13.90 -15.23
CA THR A 159 12.41 -14.74 -14.47
C THR A 159 11.77 -15.87 -15.27
N SER A 160 11.84 -15.82 -16.60
CA SER A 160 11.31 -16.89 -17.45
C SER A 160 12.40 -17.93 -17.74
N PRO A 161 12.21 -19.22 -17.40
CA PRO A 161 12.93 -20.29 -18.07
C PRO A 161 12.73 -20.17 -19.58
N GLU A 162 13.68 -20.67 -20.38
CA GLU A 162 13.63 -20.63 -21.86
C GLU A 162 12.29 -21.11 -22.46
N ASN A 163 11.47 -21.85 -21.68
CA ASN A 163 10.21 -22.48 -22.09
C ASN A 163 8.91 -21.90 -21.47
N LEU A 164 8.93 -20.85 -20.63
CA LEU A 164 7.71 -20.26 -20.03
C LEU A 164 7.49 -18.82 -20.53
N ARG A 165 6.91 -18.67 -21.72
CA ARG A 165 7.06 -17.44 -22.51
C ARG A 165 5.81 -16.57 -22.74
N THR A 166 4.71 -16.71 -21.99
CA THR A 166 3.50 -15.94 -22.36
C THR A 166 2.86 -15.06 -21.30
N LYS A 167 3.10 -15.28 -19.99
CA LYS A 167 2.42 -14.52 -18.93
C LYS A 167 3.31 -14.43 -17.68
N PHE A 168 3.49 -13.24 -17.12
CA PHE A 168 4.24 -13.00 -15.88
C PHE A 168 3.37 -12.16 -14.94
N ASP A 169 3.16 -12.67 -13.74
CA ASP A 169 2.35 -12.10 -12.68
C ASP A 169 3.26 -11.36 -11.71
N LEU A 170 3.12 -10.04 -11.59
CA LEU A 170 3.90 -9.24 -10.65
C LEU A 170 3.23 -9.14 -9.28
N TRP A 171 1.98 -9.60 -9.14
CA TRP A 171 1.24 -9.52 -7.88
C TRP A 171 1.49 -10.76 -7.02
N ASP A 172 1.75 -11.91 -7.64
CA ASP A 172 2.09 -13.13 -6.92
C ASP A 172 3.04 -14.00 -7.74
N ILE A 173 4.28 -14.11 -7.29
CA ILE A 173 5.33 -14.87 -8.00
C ILE A 173 4.98 -16.36 -8.15
N ARG A 174 4.11 -16.91 -7.29
CA ARG A 174 3.66 -18.32 -7.37
C ARG A 174 2.74 -18.55 -8.55
N ASN A 175 2.01 -17.51 -8.98
CA ASN A 175 1.10 -17.53 -10.12
C ASN A 175 1.79 -17.14 -11.43
N ALA A 176 3.03 -16.66 -11.38
CA ALA A 176 3.76 -16.13 -12.53
C ALA A 176 4.02 -17.15 -13.66
N ARG A 177 3.74 -18.44 -13.46
CA ARG A 177 3.81 -19.47 -14.51
C ARG A 177 2.50 -19.66 -15.29
N TYR A 178 1.39 -19.19 -14.73
CA TYR A 178 0.04 -19.49 -15.24
C TYR A 178 -0.76 -18.23 -15.57
N GLU A 179 -0.35 -17.08 -15.02
CA GLU A 179 -1.14 -15.84 -15.02
C GLU A 179 -0.32 -14.59 -15.36
N SER A 180 -1.02 -13.49 -15.65
CA SER A 180 -0.42 -12.16 -15.80
C SER A 180 -1.29 -11.09 -15.15
N ASP A 181 -0.67 -9.96 -14.77
CA ASP A 181 -1.38 -8.79 -14.24
C ASP A 181 -2.49 -8.32 -15.19
N GLN A 182 -2.22 -8.36 -16.50
CA GLN A 182 -3.18 -7.98 -17.52
C GLN A 182 -4.41 -8.90 -17.51
N ALA A 183 -4.21 -10.22 -17.41
CA ALA A 183 -5.30 -11.18 -17.37
C ALA A 183 -6.13 -11.02 -16.09
N ARG A 184 -5.48 -10.84 -14.94
CA ARG A 184 -6.17 -10.54 -13.67
C ARG A 184 -7.00 -9.26 -13.76
N ASN A 185 -6.40 -8.16 -14.22
CA ASN A 185 -7.09 -6.87 -14.37
C ASN A 185 -8.28 -6.95 -15.33
N ALA A 186 -8.16 -7.71 -16.42
CA ALA A 186 -9.27 -7.94 -17.33
C ALA A 186 -10.42 -8.71 -16.65
N ARG A 187 -10.10 -9.73 -15.84
CA ARG A 187 -11.10 -10.54 -15.11
C ARG A 187 -11.82 -9.78 -14.01
N MET A 188 -11.22 -8.74 -13.42
CA MET A 188 -11.88 -7.93 -12.38
C MET A 188 -13.24 -7.37 -12.85
N LYS A 189 -13.35 -7.00 -14.13
CA LYS A 189 -14.59 -6.49 -14.75
C LYS A 189 -15.71 -7.53 -14.85
N ALA A 190 -15.38 -8.82 -14.72
CA ALA A 190 -16.31 -9.94 -14.87
C ALA A 190 -16.65 -10.62 -13.53
N THR A 191 -16.13 -10.12 -12.41
CA THR A 191 -16.39 -10.68 -11.08
C THR A 191 -17.89 -10.61 -10.70
N PRO A 192 -18.38 -11.49 -9.81
CA PRO A 192 -19.74 -11.39 -9.28
C PRO A 192 -20.05 -10.02 -8.67
N ALA A 193 -19.07 -9.42 -7.98
CA ALA A 193 -19.18 -8.06 -7.42
C ALA A 193 -19.35 -7.02 -8.53
N ALA A 194 -18.51 -7.03 -9.57
CA ALA A 194 -18.64 -6.12 -10.71
C ALA A 194 -19.97 -6.29 -11.44
N LYS A 195 -20.44 -7.54 -11.62
CA LYS A 195 -21.76 -7.83 -12.20
C LYS A 195 -22.89 -7.27 -11.34
N TRP A 196 -22.80 -7.41 -10.01
CA TRP A 196 -23.78 -6.87 -9.07
C TRP A 196 -23.82 -5.34 -9.07
N LEU A 197 -22.65 -4.67 -9.03
CA LEU A 197 -22.51 -3.22 -9.09
C LEU A 197 -23.00 -2.61 -10.43
N ASN A 198 -22.96 -3.38 -11.53
CA ASN A 198 -23.44 -2.94 -12.83
C ASN A 198 -24.95 -3.13 -13.05
N LYS A 199 -25.69 -3.74 -12.11
CA LYS A 199 -27.15 -3.87 -12.25
C LYS A 199 -27.83 -2.51 -12.05
N PRO A 200 -28.76 -2.09 -12.93
CA PRO A 200 -29.48 -0.82 -12.77
C PRO A 200 -30.15 -0.68 -11.41
N ARG A 201 -30.85 -1.73 -10.95
CA ARG A 201 -31.49 -1.75 -9.63
C ARG A 201 -30.50 -1.50 -8.48
N THR A 202 -29.28 -2.03 -8.59
CA THR A 202 -28.23 -1.85 -7.57
C THR A 202 -27.74 -0.41 -7.60
N GLN A 203 -27.48 0.15 -8.79
CA GLN A 203 -27.04 1.53 -8.95
C GLN A 203 -28.08 2.52 -8.44
N THR A 204 -29.36 2.33 -8.79
CA THR A 204 -30.46 3.14 -8.26
C THR A 204 -30.53 3.04 -6.74
N HIS A 205 -30.44 1.84 -6.17
CA HIS A 205 -30.46 1.63 -4.73
C HIS A 205 -29.30 2.33 -4.00
N LEU A 206 -28.10 2.32 -4.60
CA LEU A 206 -26.91 2.98 -4.07
C LEU A 206 -26.86 4.50 -4.36
N GLY A 207 -27.87 5.07 -5.03
CA GLY A 207 -27.90 6.49 -5.39
C GLY A 207 -26.84 6.88 -6.43
N VAL A 208 -26.42 5.96 -7.29
CA VAL A 208 -25.44 6.24 -8.36
C VAL A 208 -26.09 7.12 -9.42
N THR A 209 -25.66 8.39 -9.50
CA THR A 209 -26.17 9.39 -10.46
C THR A 209 -25.29 9.55 -11.70
N GLY A 210 -24.14 8.89 -11.73
CA GLY A 210 -23.20 8.94 -12.84
C GLY A 210 -22.00 8.02 -12.62
N GLY A 211 -20.97 8.17 -13.46
CA GLY A 211 -19.84 7.23 -13.42
C GLY A 211 -20.13 5.90 -14.14
N LYS A 212 -19.09 5.08 -14.33
CA LYS A 212 -19.21 3.71 -14.87
C LYS A 212 -18.07 2.88 -14.29
N LEU A 213 -18.36 1.67 -13.83
CA LEU A 213 -17.34 0.78 -13.26
C LEU A 213 -16.23 0.46 -14.28
N ASN A 214 -16.60 0.24 -15.54
CA ASN A 214 -15.69 -0.13 -16.62
C ASN A 214 -15.16 1.08 -17.41
N ARG A 215 -14.66 2.11 -16.72
CA ARG A 215 -13.99 3.24 -17.39
C ARG A 215 -12.59 2.83 -17.91
N PRO A 216 -12.06 3.52 -18.95
CA PRO A 216 -10.66 3.42 -19.32
C PRO A 216 -9.75 3.75 -18.14
N HIS A 217 -8.51 3.24 -18.16
CA HIS A 217 -7.52 3.57 -17.15
C HIS A 217 -7.32 5.09 -17.07
N ALA A 218 -7.24 5.61 -15.84
CA ALA A 218 -6.80 6.97 -15.63
C ALA A 218 -5.32 7.06 -15.99
N ASN A 219 -4.95 7.99 -16.89
CA ASN A 219 -3.55 8.34 -17.07
C ASN A 219 -3.11 9.08 -15.80
N PHE A 220 -2.02 8.64 -15.19
CA PHE A 220 -1.61 9.17 -13.90
C PHE A 220 -0.09 9.08 -13.75
N GLU A 221 0.51 10.09 -13.15
CA GLU A 221 1.97 10.17 -12.96
C GLU A 221 2.47 9.16 -11.92
N PRO A 222 3.25 8.12 -12.28
CA PRO A 222 3.53 7.04 -11.35
C PRO A 222 4.66 7.33 -10.35
N TRP A 223 5.52 8.33 -10.58
CA TRP A 223 6.80 8.54 -9.88
C TRP A 223 6.73 9.37 -8.59
N ASN A 224 5.68 9.24 -7.77
CA ASN A 224 5.37 10.14 -6.62
C ASN A 224 6.37 10.15 -5.44
N THR A 225 7.68 10.09 -5.67
CA THR A 225 8.74 10.00 -4.66
C THR A 225 8.71 11.13 -3.63
N ALA A 226 8.35 12.35 -4.04
CA ALA A 226 8.25 13.50 -3.14
C ALA A 226 7.18 13.36 -2.04
N VAL A 227 6.18 12.51 -2.23
CA VAL A 227 5.07 12.33 -1.29
C VAL A 227 5.54 11.62 -0.01
N ALA A 228 6.35 10.57 -0.15
CA ALA A 228 6.87 9.82 0.99
C ALA A 228 7.76 10.73 1.86
N ALA A 229 8.76 11.38 1.25
CA ALA A 229 9.65 12.29 1.96
C ALA A 229 8.89 13.42 2.69
N GLY A 230 7.88 14.01 2.04
CA GLY A 230 7.07 15.05 2.65
C GLY A 230 6.31 14.58 3.90
N PHE A 231 5.77 13.36 3.91
CA PHE A 231 5.06 12.82 5.08
C PHE A 231 5.94 12.70 6.30
N TRP A 232 7.14 12.13 6.13
CA TRP A 232 8.06 11.90 7.23
C TRP A 232 8.65 13.19 7.80
N GLN A 233 8.91 14.18 6.94
CA GLN A 233 9.25 15.53 7.39
C GLN A 233 8.16 16.14 8.28
N GLN A 234 6.87 15.94 7.95
CA GLN A 234 5.78 16.43 8.80
C GLN A 234 5.66 15.68 10.14
N GLN A 235 6.04 14.39 10.19
CA GLN A 235 6.07 13.61 11.43
C GLN A 235 7.04 14.20 12.46
N GLU A 236 8.16 14.79 12.02
CA GLU A 236 9.13 15.43 12.93
C GLU A 236 8.58 16.69 13.60
N ILE A 237 7.64 17.38 12.96
CA ILE A 237 7.26 18.74 13.35
C ILE A 237 5.97 18.74 14.19
N GLN A 238 4.94 17.97 13.83
CA GLN A 238 3.58 18.29 14.29
C GLN A 238 2.72 17.14 14.79
N SER A 239 3.03 15.87 14.53
CA SER A 239 2.18 14.76 15.00
C SER A 239 2.86 13.39 14.92
N LYS A 240 2.57 12.53 15.90
CA LYS A 240 2.86 11.10 15.88
C LYS A 240 1.73 10.34 15.19
N VAL A 241 1.77 10.25 13.87
CA VAL A 241 0.84 9.40 13.10
C VAL A 241 1.43 8.00 13.07
N ARG A 242 0.80 7.06 13.79
CA ARG A 242 1.19 5.66 13.76
C ARG A 242 1.15 5.16 12.32
N THR A 243 2.25 4.60 11.83
CA THR A 243 2.38 4.15 10.44
C THR A 243 2.71 2.66 10.39
N LEU A 244 1.92 1.91 9.62
CA LEU A 244 2.13 0.49 9.38
C LEU A 244 2.35 0.27 7.88
N ILE A 245 3.52 -0.25 7.51
CA ILE A 245 3.83 -0.74 6.16
C ILE A 245 3.76 -2.26 6.20
N VAL A 246 2.86 -2.86 5.45
CA VAL A 246 2.69 -4.32 5.38
C VAL A 246 2.83 -4.79 3.95
N GLY A 247 3.58 -5.87 3.70
CA GLY A 247 3.73 -6.46 2.37
C GLY A 247 3.81 -7.97 2.39
N GLY A 248 3.34 -8.60 1.32
CA GLY A 248 3.44 -10.05 1.14
C GLY A 248 4.82 -10.49 0.64
N ASP A 249 5.30 -11.64 1.10
CA ASP A 249 6.59 -12.19 0.66
C ASP A 249 6.56 -12.76 -0.78
N ALA A 250 5.38 -12.99 -1.35
CA ALA A 250 5.18 -13.42 -2.74
C ALA A 250 4.88 -12.26 -3.71
N ASP A 251 4.76 -11.02 -3.22
CA ASP A 251 4.59 -9.82 -4.04
C ASP A 251 5.90 -9.45 -4.77
N VAL A 252 5.84 -9.23 -6.09
CA VAL A 252 6.98 -8.79 -6.91
C VAL A 252 6.97 -7.27 -7.10
N ILE A 253 5.82 -6.68 -7.39
CA ILE A 253 5.70 -5.25 -7.76
C ILE A 253 5.97 -4.34 -6.57
N ALA A 254 5.48 -4.71 -5.38
CA ALA A 254 5.77 -4.04 -4.12
C ALA A 254 6.41 -5.01 -3.13
N ASN A 255 7.47 -5.68 -3.61
CA ASN A 255 8.17 -6.71 -2.85
C ASN A 255 8.69 -6.21 -1.49
N TYR A 256 8.78 -7.15 -0.54
CA TYR A 256 9.14 -6.82 0.84
C TYR A 256 10.55 -6.24 1.03
N PHE A 257 11.51 -6.47 0.12
CA PHE A 257 12.82 -5.79 0.19
C PHE A 257 12.66 -4.31 -0.09
N GLY A 258 11.91 -3.95 -1.13
CA GLY A 258 11.60 -2.56 -1.46
C GLY A 258 10.85 -1.86 -0.34
N LEU A 259 9.83 -2.51 0.23
CA LEU A 259 9.06 -1.97 1.34
C LEU A 259 9.90 -1.80 2.62
N ARG A 260 10.79 -2.75 2.89
CA ARG A 260 11.77 -2.64 3.97
C ARG A 260 12.71 -1.46 3.73
N SER A 261 13.25 -1.32 2.52
CA SER A 261 14.12 -0.19 2.18
C SER A 261 13.39 1.13 2.37
N VAL A 262 12.13 1.23 1.93
CA VAL A 262 11.29 2.40 2.20
C VAL A 262 11.13 2.65 3.69
N ALA A 263 10.91 1.63 4.53
CA ALA A 263 10.80 1.83 5.98
C ALA A 263 12.13 2.22 6.64
N GLU A 264 13.27 1.77 6.11
CA GLU A 264 14.61 2.01 6.68
C GLU A 264 15.29 3.30 6.18
N ASP A 265 14.92 3.80 5.00
CA ASP A 265 15.47 5.03 4.38
C ASP A 265 14.84 6.32 4.95
N VAL A 266 13.74 6.18 5.69
CA VAL A 266 13.02 7.31 6.25
C VAL A 266 13.81 7.98 7.38
N VAL A 267 13.97 9.30 7.25
CA VAL A 267 14.52 10.15 8.30
C VAL A 267 13.39 10.71 9.16
N TYR A 268 13.45 10.40 10.45
CA TYR A 268 12.56 10.87 11.51
C TYR A 268 13.24 10.71 12.87
N VAL A 269 12.65 11.23 13.94
CA VAL A 269 13.23 11.27 15.29
C VAL A 269 13.77 9.91 15.80
N ASP A 270 13.07 8.81 15.48
CA ASP A 270 13.43 7.46 15.94
C ASP A 270 14.06 6.58 14.84
N SER A 271 14.42 7.16 13.69
CA SER A 271 14.99 6.43 12.53
C SER A 271 16.18 5.55 12.90
N GLY A 272 17.11 6.06 13.71
CA GLY A 272 18.29 5.31 14.15
C GLY A 272 17.94 4.11 15.03
N ASP A 273 16.92 4.23 15.88
CA ASP A 273 16.45 3.12 16.72
C ASP A 273 15.66 2.09 15.92
N PHE A 274 14.82 2.54 14.99
CA PHE A 274 14.17 1.64 14.05
C PHE A 274 15.21 0.87 13.25
N GLN A 275 16.23 1.51 12.67
CA GLN A 275 17.30 0.83 11.93
C GLN A 275 18.01 -0.24 12.78
N ARG A 276 18.30 0.05 14.05
CA ARG A 276 18.91 -0.91 15.00
C ARG A 276 17.98 -2.04 15.44
N THR A 277 16.66 -1.84 15.36
CA THR A 277 15.67 -2.83 15.80
C THR A 277 15.70 -4.08 14.90
N GLY A 278 15.78 -5.25 15.54
CA GLY A 278 15.75 -6.54 14.86
C GLY A 278 14.35 -6.94 14.38
N PHE A 279 14.30 -7.95 13.51
CA PHE A 279 13.04 -8.59 13.13
C PHE A 279 12.57 -9.54 14.23
N ASN A 280 11.27 -9.53 14.49
CA ASN A 280 10.59 -10.43 15.41
C ASN A 280 9.60 -11.31 14.63
N PRO A 281 9.37 -12.57 15.05
CA PRO A 281 8.35 -13.42 14.45
C PRO A 281 6.97 -12.78 14.60
N LEU A 282 6.23 -12.66 13.50
CA LEU A 282 4.81 -12.33 13.54
C LEU A 282 4.03 -13.60 13.81
N VAL A 283 3.54 -13.74 15.03
CA VAL A 283 2.63 -14.82 15.41
C VAL A 283 1.23 -14.28 15.63
N TRP A 284 0.23 -15.03 15.19
CA TRP A 284 -1.16 -14.71 15.46
C TRP A 284 -1.89 -15.94 15.98
N ASN A 285 -2.83 -15.70 16.89
CA ASN A 285 -3.66 -16.72 17.50
C ASN A 285 -4.91 -16.92 16.64
N ALA A 286 -4.98 -18.04 15.94
CA ALA A 286 -6.11 -18.40 15.08
C ALA A 286 -7.43 -18.55 15.86
N SER A 287 -7.38 -18.96 17.13
CA SER A 287 -8.56 -19.05 17.99
C SER A 287 -9.21 -17.69 18.26
N ALA A 288 -8.47 -16.59 18.17
CA ALA A 288 -9.02 -15.24 18.32
C ALA A 288 -10.06 -14.88 17.22
N PHE A 289 -10.06 -15.64 16.11
CA PHE A 289 -10.99 -15.48 14.99
C PHE A 289 -11.98 -16.65 14.88
N GLY A 290 -12.12 -17.45 15.93
CA GLY A 290 -13.03 -18.61 15.93
C GLY A 290 -12.59 -19.71 14.96
N LEU A 291 -11.32 -19.73 14.55
CA LEU A 291 -10.77 -20.81 13.74
C LEU A 291 -10.29 -21.92 14.68
N ASP A 292 -11.01 -23.04 14.67
CA ASP A 292 -10.67 -24.20 15.48
C ASP A 292 -9.54 -25.01 14.82
N TYR A 293 -8.33 -24.87 15.37
CA TYR A 293 -7.20 -25.71 15.03
C TYR A 293 -6.90 -26.65 16.18
N LYS A 294 -7.13 -27.95 15.96
CA LYS A 294 -7.11 -29.01 16.96
C LYS A 294 -5.83 -29.13 17.81
N ASN A 295 -4.68 -28.61 17.35
CA ASN A 295 -3.37 -28.93 17.91
C ASN A 295 -2.47 -27.73 18.28
N ASP A 296 -2.55 -26.60 17.56
CA ASP A 296 -1.80 -25.37 17.90
C ASP A 296 -2.48 -24.15 17.28
N PRO A 297 -3.05 -23.24 18.09
CA PRO A 297 -3.70 -22.04 17.60
C PRO A 297 -2.70 -20.95 17.19
N MET A 298 -1.44 -21.02 17.61
CA MET A 298 -0.43 -20.05 17.22
C MET A 298 0.11 -20.38 15.84
N LYS A 299 0.03 -19.42 14.92
CA LYS A 299 0.57 -19.56 13.58
C LYS A 299 1.61 -18.48 13.33
N GLU A 300 2.75 -18.90 12.82
CA GLU A 300 3.73 -17.99 12.22
C GLU A 300 3.13 -17.40 10.93
N ALA A 301 2.81 -16.11 10.98
CA ALA A 301 2.25 -15.36 9.85
C ALA A 301 3.31 -14.53 9.11
N GLY A 302 4.54 -14.48 9.60
CA GLY A 302 5.63 -13.74 8.97
C GLY A 302 6.61 -13.17 9.99
N GLU A 303 7.10 -11.96 9.73
CA GLU A 303 7.98 -11.23 10.63
C GLU A 303 7.65 -9.74 10.59
N TYR A 304 8.01 -9.04 11.67
CA TYR A 304 7.84 -7.60 11.76
C TYR A 304 9.06 -6.93 12.38
N LYS A 305 9.18 -5.64 12.12
CA LYS A 305 10.14 -4.72 12.72
C LYS A 305 9.35 -3.49 13.15
N GLN A 306 9.38 -3.16 14.45
CA GLN A 306 8.58 -2.07 15.00
C GLN A 306 9.39 -1.28 16.02
N PHE A 307 9.40 0.04 15.88
CA PHE A 307 9.94 0.96 16.87
C PHE A 307 9.16 2.27 16.84
N GLY A 308 8.79 2.76 18.02
CA GLY A 308 7.95 3.95 18.14
C GLY A 308 6.67 3.83 17.32
N ASP A 309 6.42 4.84 16.47
CA ASP A 309 5.22 4.94 15.65
C ASP A 309 5.33 4.24 14.28
N LEU A 310 6.48 3.62 13.95
CA LEU A 310 6.68 2.92 12.67
C LEU A 310 6.75 1.40 12.87
N ALA A 311 5.94 0.68 12.08
CA ALA A 311 6.02 -0.76 11.95
C ALA A 311 6.13 -1.18 10.47
N PHE A 312 7.07 -2.07 10.19
CA PHE A 312 7.17 -2.82 8.94
C PHE A 312 6.81 -4.28 9.19
N VAL A 313 5.97 -4.86 8.33
CA VAL A 313 5.51 -6.25 8.43
C VAL A 313 5.68 -6.96 7.09
N LYS A 314 6.37 -8.10 7.11
CA LYS A 314 6.40 -9.06 5.99
C LYS A 314 5.47 -10.22 6.30
N VAL A 315 4.40 -10.36 5.52
CA VAL A 315 3.42 -11.45 5.64
C VAL A 315 3.87 -12.64 4.80
N LYS A 316 3.96 -13.80 5.44
CA LYS A 316 4.37 -15.06 4.82
C LYS A 316 3.27 -15.62 3.91
N GLU A 317 3.67 -16.09 2.74
CA GLU A 317 2.82 -16.68 1.71
C GLU A 317 1.67 -15.79 1.23
N ALA A 318 1.87 -14.47 1.23
CA ALA A 318 0.91 -13.48 0.73
C ALA A 318 1.46 -12.80 -0.53
N GLY A 319 0.58 -12.53 -1.50
CA GLY A 319 0.91 -11.72 -2.67
C GLY A 319 0.64 -10.23 -2.42
N HIS A 320 0.45 -9.48 -3.50
CA HIS A 320 0.23 -8.03 -3.50
C HIS A 320 -1.03 -7.61 -2.77
N VAL A 321 -2.13 -8.36 -2.94
CA VAL A 321 -3.37 -8.18 -2.19
C VAL A 321 -3.39 -9.19 -1.05
N ILE A 322 -2.90 -8.78 0.11
CA ILE A 322 -2.79 -9.64 1.30
C ILE A 322 -4.20 -10.05 1.75
N GLY A 323 -5.17 -9.14 1.66
CA GLY A 323 -6.56 -9.41 2.01
C GLY A 323 -7.22 -10.54 1.20
N GLU A 324 -6.75 -10.86 0.00
CA GLU A 324 -7.26 -11.98 -0.80
C GLU A 324 -6.73 -13.34 -0.33
N SER A 325 -5.50 -13.38 0.18
CA SER A 325 -4.78 -14.62 0.47
C SER A 325 -4.64 -14.94 1.96
N LYS A 326 -4.58 -13.90 2.80
CA LYS A 326 -4.43 -13.95 4.27
C LYS A 326 -5.33 -12.91 4.97
N PRO A 327 -6.65 -12.88 4.70
CA PRO A 327 -7.58 -11.89 5.27
C PRO A 327 -7.52 -11.83 6.80
N GLU A 328 -7.34 -12.98 7.44
CA GLU A 328 -7.25 -13.16 8.89
C GLU A 328 -6.00 -12.51 9.51
N VAL A 329 -4.88 -12.51 8.78
CA VAL A 329 -3.65 -11.81 9.19
C VAL A 329 -3.82 -10.31 9.02
N LEU A 330 -4.36 -9.88 7.87
CA LEU A 330 -4.53 -8.45 7.58
C LEU A 330 -5.50 -7.78 8.56
N VAL A 331 -6.62 -8.41 8.87
CA VAL A 331 -7.59 -7.86 9.84
C VAL A 331 -7.02 -7.80 11.26
N ASN A 332 -6.16 -8.75 11.63
CA ASN A 332 -5.46 -8.72 12.90
C ASN A 332 -4.49 -7.53 12.96
N LEU A 333 -3.67 -7.32 11.92
CA LEU A 333 -2.76 -6.19 11.82
C LEU A 333 -3.52 -4.85 11.85
N PHE A 334 -4.62 -4.75 11.09
CA PHE A 334 -5.50 -3.58 11.07
C PHE A 334 -5.99 -3.22 12.48
N TRP A 335 -6.55 -4.18 13.21
CA TRP A 335 -7.10 -3.91 14.55
C TRP A 335 -6.02 -3.56 15.58
N ARG A 336 -4.84 -4.19 15.51
CA ARG A 336 -3.70 -3.79 16.38
C ARG A 336 -3.29 -2.36 16.10
N HIS A 337 -3.12 -2.02 14.83
CA HIS A 337 -2.69 -0.70 14.38
C HIS A 337 -3.66 0.41 14.78
N VAL A 338 -4.95 0.24 14.47
CA VAL A 338 -5.99 1.23 14.80
C VAL A 338 -6.11 1.43 16.31
N LYS A 339 -5.96 0.37 17.10
CA LYS A 339 -5.97 0.43 18.58
C LYS A 339 -4.66 0.93 19.21
N GLY A 340 -3.61 1.18 18.41
CA GLY A 340 -2.31 1.59 18.92
C GLY A 340 -1.60 0.50 19.74
N LEU A 341 -1.87 -0.77 19.46
CA LEU A 341 -1.22 -1.90 20.11
C LEU A 341 0.10 -2.24 19.41
N HIS A 342 1.11 -2.61 20.18
CA HIS A 342 2.31 -3.24 19.63
C HIS A 342 1.98 -4.60 18.99
N LEU A 343 2.79 -5.01 18.01
CA LEU A 343 2.51 -6.19 17.19
C LEU A 343 2.70 -7.53 17.94
N ASP A 344 3.45 -7.53 19.04
CA ASP A 344 3.58 -8.65 19.97
C ASP A 344 2.37 -8.79 20.92
N VAL A 345 1.59 -7.72 21.10
CA VAL A 345 0.40 -7.75 21.96
C VAL A 345 -0.71 -8.55 21.28
N ALA A 346 -1.24 -9.53 22.00
CA ALA A 346 -2.36 -10.33 21.53
C ALA A 346 -3.63 -9.47 21.39
N LEU A 347 -4.33 -9.60 20.25
CA LEU A 347 -5.70 -9.09 20.15
C LEU A 347 -6.62 -10.04 20.92
N LEU A 348 -7.00 -9.65 22.13
CA LEU A 348 -8.03 -10.37 22.86
C LEU A 348 -9.38 -10.12 22.15
N PRO A 349 -10.10 -11.17 21.71
CA PRO A 349 -11.46 -10.98 21.21
C PRO A 349 -12.30 -10.41 22.36
N LYS A 350 -12.99 -9.29 22.12
CA LYS A 350 -14.05 -8.86 23.04
C LYS A 350 -15.04 -10.02 23.15
N LYS A 351 -15.12 -10.66 24.32
CA LYS A 351 -16.22 -11.59 24.59
C LYS A 351 -17.51 -10.80 24.40
N LYS A 352 -18.37 -11.24 23.48
CA LYS A 352 -19.75 -10.75 23.39
C LYS A 352 -20.38 -10.90 24.79
N GLY A 353 -20.64 -9.80 25.48
CA GLY A 353 -21.36 -9.81 26.77
C GLY A 353 -20.73 -9.07 27.96
N LYS A 354 -19.67 -8.27 27.79
CA LYS A 354 -19.32 -7.24 28.78
C LYS A 354 -19.17 -5.90 28.08
N GLU A 355 -20.19 -5.07 28.22
CA GLU A 355 -20.01 -3.63 28.21
C GLU A 355 -19.07 -3.33 29.38
N ASP A 356 -17.88 -2.82 29.07
CA ASP A 356 -17.03 -2.24 30.09
C ASP A 356 -17.59 -0.84 30.34
N ASP A 357 -18.41 -0.73 31.39
CA ASP A 357 -18.48 0.47 32.21
C ASP A 357 -17.05 0.74 32.70
N VAL A 358 -16.39 1.73 32.14
CA VAL A 358 -15.24 2.38 32.76
C VAL A 358 -15.39 3.88 32.55
N GLU A 359 -15.68 4.54 33.68
CA GLU A 359 -15.59 5.98 33.94
C GLU A 359 -14.27 6.62 33.51
#